data_AF-A0A9D2PWI0-F1
#
_entry.id   AF-A0A9D2PWI0-F1
#
_cell.length_a   1.000
_cell.length_b   1.000
_cell.length_c   1.000
_cell.angle_alpha   90.00
_cell.angle_beta   90.00
_cell.angle_gamma   90.00
#
_symmetry.space_group_name_H-M   'P 1'
#
loop_
_entity.id
_entity.type
_entity.pdbx_description
1 polymer ?
#
loop_
_entity_poly.entity_id
_entity_poly.type
_entity_poly.pdbx_seq_one_letter_code
_entity_poly.pdbx_strand_id
1 'polypeptide(L)'
;MKNLDLQEIRKKLDGIDARLVELFQERMRLCCDVAEYKLETGKAVYDGKREKEKLEAVESMAGGDFNRQAVRELFTQMMTVSRKRQYQILADHGQTVDLGFEEIPFLKTEGVRVVYQGVEGAYSHGAAIQFFGEQTDMYHVPSWEDAMVEVEEGRADYAVLPIENSSAGAVSNNYDLLIKHSNYIVAETQLAVTHALLGLPDAQLSDIETVYSHPQALMQCSRYLNSHRKWRQISVENTAVAARKITDDGLKSQAAVASEIAGKLYGLKVLAPAINHNKDNVTRFIILAPRAVYCEGAGKISLCFEAPHKSGSLYNMLGNFIYNQVNMLRIESRPIEGRSWEYRFFVDVEGSLRDGAVQNALKGIAAEAASMRILGTY
;
A
#
# COMPACT_ATOMS: atom_id res chain seq x y z
N MET A 1 27.79 49.29 -1.20
CA MET A 1 27.93 48.21 -2.22
C MET A 1 27.33 48.72 -3.51
N LYS A 2 27.98 48.53 -4.67
CA LYS A 2 27.31 48.77 -5.96
C LYS A 2 26.09 47.86 -6.02
N ASN A 3 24.89 48.43 -6.11
CA ASN A 3 23.70 47.66 -6.43
C ASN A 3 23.88 47.19 -7.87
N LEU A 4 24.22 45.91 -8.04
CA LEU A 4 24.26 45.27 -9.34
C LEU A 4 22.84 45.31 -9.92
N ASP A 5 22.72 45.61 -11.22
CA ASP A 5 21.45 45.46 -11.91
C ASP A 5 21.06 43.97 -11.96
N LEU A 6 19.76 43.69 -11.97
CA LEU A 6 19.23 42.34 -11.97
C LEU A 6 19.78 41.50 -13.13
N GLN A 7 19.98 42.09 -14.32
CA GLN A 7 20.55 41.36 -15.45
C GLN A 7 22.02 41.01 -15.24
N GLU A 8 22.79 41.89 -14.60
CA GLU A 8 24.19 41.60 -14.27
C GLU A 8 24.31 40.50 -13.22
N ILE A 9 23.40 40.48 -12.23
CA ILE A 9 23.34 39.39 -11.24
C ILE A 9 23.02 38.06 -11.93
N ARG A 10 22.00 38.04 -12.81
CA ARG A 10 21.64 36.83 -13.56
C ARG A 10 22.79 36.30 -14.42
N LYS A 11 23.47 37.16 -15.18
CA LYS A 11 24.65 36.75 -15.96
C LYS A 11 25.76 36.15 -15.11
N LYS A 12 25.96 36.65 -13.89
CA LYS A 12 26.94 36.07 -12.96
C LYS A 12 26.47 34.70 -12.43
N LEU A 13 25.18 34.54 -12.13
CA LEU A 13 24.59 33.26 -11.75
C LEU A 13 24.73 32.23 -12.87
N ASP A 14 24.38 32.59 -14.11
CA ASP A 14 24.50 31.71 -15.28
C ASP A 14 25.95 31.17 -15.44
N GLY A 15 26.95 32.03 -15.22
CA GLY A 15 28.36 31.63 -15.27
C GLY A 15 28.79 30.70 -14.13
N ILE A 16 28.17 30.82 -12.95
CA ILE A 16 28.38 29.90 -11.82
C ILE A 16 27.70 28.56 -12.12
N ASP A 17 26.46 28.59 -12.61
CA ASP A 17 25.67 27.40 -12.90
C ASP A 17 26.35 26.54 -13.98
N ALA A 18 26.93 27.17 -15.02
CA ALA A 18 27.71 26.46 -16.03
C ALA A 18 28.89 25.67 -15.41
N ARG A 19 29.61 26.27 -14.45
CA ARG A 19 30.72 25.60 -13.75
C ARG A 19 30.23 24.51 -12.80
N LEU A 20 29.10 24.71 -12.13
CA LEU A 20 28.48 23.68 -11.29
C LEU A 20 28.10 22.46 -12.11
N VAL A 21 27.55 22.64 -13.32
CA VAL A 21 27.23 21.55 -14.24
C VAL A 21 28.49 20.81 -14.68
N GLU A 22 29.55 21.53 -15.05
CA GLU A 22 30.84 20.94 -15.45
C GLU A 22 31.44 20.08 -14.33
N LEU A 23 31.54 20.64 -13.11
CA LEU A 23 32.05 19.93 -11.93
C LEU A 23 31.18 18.73 -11.56
N PHE A 24 29.86 18.86 -11.69
CA PHE A 24 28.94 17.75 -11.45
C PHE A 24 29.18 16.61 -12.45
N GLN A 25 29.35 16.92 -13.75
CA GLN A 25 29.65 15.91 -14.76
C GLN A 25 30.98 15.21 -14.50
N GLU A 26 32.03 15.95 -14.14
CA GLU A 26 33.32 15.37 -13.76
C GLU A 26 33.17 14.43 -12.56
N ARG A 27 32.45 14.87 -11.52
CA ARG A 27 32.17 14.04 -10.34
C ARG A 27 31.40 12.77 -10.70
N MET A 28 30.46 12.85 -11.65
CA MET A 28 29.70 11.68 -12.10
C MET A 28 30.55 10.69 -12.90
N ARG A 29 31.59 11.14 -13.62
CA ARG A 29 32.57 10.23 -14.24
C ARG A 29 33.34 9.44 -13.18
N LEU A 30 33.89 10.14 -12.19
CA LEU A 30 34.57 9.50 -11.05
C LEU A 30 33.66 8.54 -10.27
N CYS A 31 32.36 8.85 -10.21
CA CYS A 31 31.37 7.95 -9.61
C CYS A 31 31.21 6.63 -10.40
N CYS A 32 31.33 6.68 -11.73
CA CYS A 32 31.32 5.48 -12.56
C CYS A 32 32.58 4.64 -12.30
N ASP A 33 33.76 5.27 -12.21
CA ASP A 33 35.01 4.58 -11.88
C ASP A 33 34.94 3.90 -10.49
N VAL A 34 34.29 4.56 -9.53
CA VAL A 34 34.00 3.96 -8.20
C VAL A 34 33.06 2.75 -8.32
N ALA A 35 32.08 2.78 -9.23
CA ALA A 35 31.18 1.66 -9.48
C ALA A 35 31.96 0.45 -10.01
N GLU A 36 32.82 0.66 -11.02
CA GLU A 36 33.67 -0.37 -11.62
C GLU A 36 34.62 -0.98 -10.59
N TYR A 37 35.29 -0.15 -9.79
CA TYR A 37 36.13 -0.65 -8.70
C TYR A 37 35.35 -1.47 -7.66
N LYS A 38 34.13 -1.06 -7.32
CA LYS A 38 33.27 -1.80 -6.39
C LYS A 38 32.78 -3.13 -6.97
N LEU A 39 32.50 -3.16 -8.28
CA LEU A 39 32.17 -4.37 -9.01
C LEU A 39 33.32 -5.39 -8.92
N GLU A 40 34.55 -4.95 -9.19
CA GLU A 40 35.74 -5.81 -9.13
C GLU A 40 36.04 -6.31 -7.70
N THR A 41 35.82 -5.46 -6.70
CA THR A 41 36.17 -5.76 -5.29
C THR A 41 35.03 -6.36 -4.47
N GLY A 42 33.81 -6.41 -5.02
CA GLY A 42 32.60 -6.85 -4.30
C GLY A 42 32.16 -5.91 -3.17
N LYS A 43 32.63 -4.66 -3.13
CA LYS A 43 32.29 -3.69 -2.09
C LYS A 43 30.88 -3.12 -2.29
N ALA A 44 30.18 -2.85 -1.19
CA ALA A 44 28.85 -2.24 -1.24
C ALA A 44 28.86 -0.82 -1.82
N VAL A 45 27.79 -0.46 -2.54
CA VAL A 45 27.60 0.90 -3.08
C VAL A 45 27.39 1.90 -1.94
N TYR A 46 26.51 1.60 -0.99
CA TYR A 46 26.31 2.44 0.18
C TYR A 46 27.38 2.20 1.25
N ASP A 47 28.00 3.29 1.71
CA ASP A 47 28.89 3.31 2.87
C ASP A 47 28.50 4.50 3.75
N GLY A 48 27.64 4.23 4.75
CA GLY A 48 27.09 5.27 5.60
C GLY A 48 28.14 6.03 6.42
N LYS A 49 29.28 5.38 6.75
CA LYS A 49 30.38 6.05 7.44
C LYS A 49 31.06 7.04 6.51
N ARG A 50 31.41 6.61 5.29
CA ARG A 50 32.07 7.45 4.30
C ARG A 50 31.19 8.62 3.86
N GLU A 51 29.90 8.40 3.69
CA GLU A 51 28.96 9.47 3.34
C GLU A 51 28.84 10.50 4.46
N LYS A 52 28.72 10.05 5.72
CA LYS A 52 28.69 10.95 6.88
C LYS A 52 29.96 11.81 6.96
N GLU A 53 31.14 11.20 6.84
CA GLU A 53 32.43 11.92 6.81
C GLU A 53 32.46 12.95 5.69
N LYS A 54 31.95 12.60 4.50
CA LYS A 54 31.94 13.52 3.37
C LYS A 54 30.97 14.68 3.57
N LEU A 55 29.79 14.44 4.17
CA LEU A 55 28.84 15.50 4.52
C LEU A 55 29.41 16.47 5.55
N GLU A 56 30.07 15.96 6.60
CA GLU A 56 30.75 16.80 7.61
C GLU A 56 31.87 17.64 6.99
N ALA A 57 32.66 17.05 6.10
CA ALA A 57 33.73 17.75 5.40
C ALA A 57 33.22 18.92 4.55
N VAL A 58 32.17 18.72 3.74
CA VAL A 58 31.63 19.79 2.88
C VAL A 58 30.87 20.85 3.66
N GLU A 59 30.22 20.46 4.76
CA GLU A 59 29.58 21.39 5.69
C GLU A 59 30.61 22.34 6.30
N SER A 60 31.78 21.82 6.70
CA SER A 60 32.87 22.64 7.26
C SER A 60 33.44 23.69 6.29
N MET A 61 33.26 23.48 4.97
CA MET A 61 33.73 24.41 3.93
C MET A 61 32.80 25.63 3.78
N ALA A 62 31.57 25.54 4.29
CA ALA A 62 30.57 26.60 4.17
C ALA A 62 30.59 27.54 5.40
N GLY A 63 30.47 28.84 5.11
CA GLY A 63 30.33 29.90 6.12
C GLY A 63 28.87 30.22 6.42
N GLY A 64 28.54 30.36 7.71
CA GLY A 64 27.19 30.68 8.19
C GLY A 64 26.26 29.47 8.26
N ASP A 65 25.33 29.48 9.22
CA ASP A 65 24.47 28.32 9.53
C ASP A 65 23.59 27.91 8.34
N PHE A 66 23.03 28.91 7.65
CA PHE A 66 22.19 28.67 6.47
C PHE A 66 22.94 27.90 5.37
N ASN A 67 24.15 28.35 4.99
CA ASN A 67 24.89 27.72 3.90
C ASN A 67 25.40 26.33 4.28
N ARG A 68 25.75 26.11 5.57
CA ARG A 68 26.13 24.79 6.07
C ARG A 68 25.02 23.77 5.88
N GLN A 69 23.81 24.13 6.28
CA GLN A 69 22.64 23.30 6.08
C GLN A 69 22.34 23.09 4.58
N ALA A 70 22.34 24.17 3.78
CA ALA A 70 22.06 24.07 2.35
C ALA A 70 23.07 23.20 1.59
N VAL A 71 24.36 23.30 1.91
CA VAL A 71 25.41 22.45 1.32
C VAL A 71 25.22 20.99 1.73
N ARG A 72 24.87 20.73 2.99
CA ARG A 72 24.59 19.37 3.45
C ARG A 72 23.42 18.75 2.68
N GLU A 73 22.34 19.50 2.49
CA GLU A 73 21.16 19.06 1.72
C GLU A 73 21.52 18.78 0.26
N LEU A 74 22.22 19.70 -0.40
CA LEU A 74 22.67 19.56 -1.79
C LEU A 74 23.56 18.32 -1.98
N PHE A 75 24.55 18.14 -1.12
CA PHE A 75 25.46 16.99 -1.22
C PHE A 75 24.77 15.67 -0.90
N THR A 76 23.76 15.65 -0.03
CA THR A 76 22.94 14.47 0.22
C THR A 76 22.23 14.04 -1.06
N GLN A 77 21.58 14.96 -1.77
CA GLN A 77 20.92 14.64 -3.04
C GLN A 77 21.91 14.20 -4.12
N MET A 78 23.07 14.87 -4.19
CA MET A 78 24.12 14.49 -5.12
C MET A 78 24.67 13.07 -4.84
N MET A 79 24.80 12.67 -3.57
CA MET A 79 25.18 11.29 -3.20
C MET A 79 24.10 10.29 -3.57
N THR A 80 22.82 10.59 -3.36
CA THR A 80 21.71 9.72 -3.79
C THR A 80 21.75 9.48 -5.30
N VAL A 81 21.94 10.53 -6.11
CA VAL A 81 22.11 10.40 -7.57
C VAL A 81 23.35 9.57 -7.94
N SER A 82 24.43 9.70 -7.15
CA SER A 82 25.66 8.90 -7.33
C SER A 82 25.42 7.42 -7.10
N ARG A 83 24.74 7.06 -6.01
CA ARG A 83 24.39 5.67 -5.68
C ARG A 83 23.50 5.07 -6.76
N LYS A 84 22.49 5.81 -7.21
CA LYS A 84 21.64 5.39 -8.33
C LYS A 84 22.49 4.99 -9.54
N ARG A 85 23.42 5.85 -9.96
CA ARG A 85 24.28 5.57 -11.13
C ARG A 85 25.15 4.33 -10.90
N GLN A 86 25.73 4.17 -9.70
CA GLN A 86 26.50 2.98 -9.35
C GLN A 86 25.62 1.72 -9.42
N TYR A 87 24.45 1.71 -8.77
CA TYR A 87 23.55 0.57 -8.79
C TYR A 87 23.08 0.20 -10.21
N GLN A 88 22.85 1.19 -11.07
CA GLN A 88 22.56 0.97 -12.49
C GLN A 88 23.70 0.24 -13.20
N ILE A 89 24.95 0.71 -13.04
CA ILE A 89 26.12 0.05 -13.63
C ILE A 89 26.26 -1.38 -13.11
N LEU A 90 26.03 -1.61 -11.81
CA LEU A 90 26.07 -2.95 -11.23
C LEU A 90 25.00 -3.87 -11.84
N ALA A 91 23.78 -3.37 -12.01
CA ALA A 91 22.68 -4.10 -12.63
C ALA A 91 22.97 -4.44 -14.10
N ASP A 92 23.52 -3.52 -14.87
CA ASP A 92 23.91 -3.73 -16.28
C ASP A 92 24.98 -4.84 -16.44
N HIS A 93 25.80 -5.07 -15.40
CA HIS A 93 26.80 -6.14 -15.35
C HIS A 93 26.25 -7.47 -14.78
N GLY A 94 24.92 -7.60 -14.66
CA GLY A 94 24.26 -8.84 -14.23
C GLY A 94 24.27 -9.07 -12.72
N GLN A 95 24.65 -8.08 -11.89
CA GLN A 95 24.40 -8.16 -10.45
C GLN A 95 22.92 -7.87 -10.14
N THR A 96 22.08 -8.86 -10.40
CA THR A 96 20.69 -8.91 -9.94
C THR A 96 20.65 -9.28 -8.47
N VAL A 97 19.72 -8.69 -7.72
CA VAL A 97 19.49 -9.08 -6.32
C VAL A 97 18.44 -10.17 -6.30
N ASP A 98 18.76 -11.25 -5.60
CA ASP A 98 17.73 -12.17 -5.14
C ASP A 98 16.90 -11.47 -4.07
N LEU A 99 15.73 -10.97 -4.48
CA LEU A 99 14.76 -10.33 -3.59
C LEU A 99 13.88 -11.37 -2.87
N GLY A 100 14.12 -12.67 -3.12
CA GLY A 100 13.38 -13.77 -2.51
C GLY A 100 12.01 -14.02 -3.14
N PHE A 101 11.76 -13.51 -4.35
CA PHE A 101 10.49 -13.68 -5.07
C PHE A 101 10.67 -14.54 -6.31
N GLU A 102 9.82 -15.56 -6.46
CA GLU A 102 9.74 -16.41 -7.64
C GLU A 102 8.69 -15.85 -8.62
N GLU A 103 9.07 -15.72 -9.88
CA GLU A 103 8.13 -15.33 -10.92
C GLU A 103 7.41 -16.55 -11.48
N ILE A 104 6.09 -16.44 -11.62
CA ILE A 104 5.22 -17.47 -12.17
C ILE A 104 4.44 -16.95 -13.38
N PRO A 105 4.11 -17.79 -14.38
CA PRO A 105 3.41 -17.32 -15.57
C PRO A 105 1.98 -16.85 -15.29
N PHE A 106 1.30 -17.44 -14.31
CA PHE A 106 -0.04 -17.03 -13.89
C PHE A 106 -0.34 -17.53 -12.46
N LEU A 107 -1.23 -16.82 -11.76
CA LEU A 107 -1.74 -17.26 -10.47
C LEU A 107 -2.77 -18.37 -10.67
N LYS A 108 -2.60 -19.51 -9.98
CA LYS A 108 -3.57 -20.62 -10.03
C LYS A 108 -4.83 -20.22 -9.27
N THR A 109 -5.98 -20.20 -9.94
CA THR A 109 -7.29 -19.89 -9.32
C THR A 109 -8.27 -21.07 -9.32
N GLU A 110 -8.01 -22.12 -10.11
CA GLU A 110 -8.87 -23.31 -10.19
C GLU A 110 -8.46 -24.40 -9.19
N GLY A 111 -9.44 -25.00 -8.51
CA GLY A 111 -9.19 -26.09 -7.56
C GLY A 111 -8.30 -25.68 -6.39
N VAL A 112 -8.47 -24.43 -5.94
CA VAL A 112 -7.76 -23.85 -4.79
C VAL A 112 -8.75 -23.62 -3.65
N ARG A 113 -8.22 -23.54 -2.44
CA ARG A 113 -8.99 -23.31 -1.23
C ARG A 113 -8.74 -21.90 -0.71
N VAL A 114 -9.80 -21.12 -0.55
CA VAL A 114 -9.72 -19.68 -0.23
C VAL A 114 -10.36 -19.40 1.12
N VAL A 115 -9.64 -18.68 1.98
CA VAL A 115 -10.16 -18.21 3.27
C VAL A 115 -10.44 -16.71 3.24
N TYR A 116 -11.48 -16.27 3.93
CA TYR A 116 -11.74 -14.86 4.17
C TYR A 116 -12.25 -14.62 5.60
N GLN A 117 -12.11 -13.39 6.08
CA GLN A 117 -12.65 -13.03 7.39
C GLN A 117 -14.14 -12.68 7.31
N GLY A 118 -14.91 -13.13 8.31
CA GLY A 118 -16.28 -12.73 8.54
C GLY A 118 -17.25 -13.88 8.38
N VAL A 119 -18.34 -13.66 7.65
CA VAL A 119 -19.37 -14.66 7.36
C VAL A 119 -19.77 -14.59 5.89
N GLU A 120 -20.44 -15.62 5.39
CA GLU A 120 -21.01 -15.60 4.03
C GLU A 120 -21.93 -14.39 3.83
N GLY A 121 -21.75 -13.73 2.68
CA GLY A 121 -22.46 -12.50 2.29
C GLY A 121 -21.73 -11.21 2.67
N ALA A 122 -20.67 -11.28 3.48
CA ALA A 122 -19.80 -10.14 3.76
C ALA A 122 -19.07 -9.65 2.49
N TYR A 123 -18.55 -8.42 2.50
CA TYR A 123 -17.82 -7.89 1.35
C TYR A 123 -16.53 -8.68 1.04
N SER A 124 -15.86 -9.25 2.05
CA SER A 124 -14.71 -10.15 1.82
C SER A 124 -15.12 -11.43 1.07
N HIS A 125 -16.30 -11.99 1.38
CA HIS A 125 -16.88 -13.10 0.61
C HIS A 125 -17.16 -12.69 -0.84
N GLY A 126 -17.74 -11.50 -1.03
CA GLY A 126 -17.99 -10.95 -2.36
C GLY A 126 -16.71 -10.73 -3.17
N ALA A 127 -15.63 -10.26 -2.52
CA ALA A 127 -14.34 -10.06 -3.17
C ALA A 127 -13.69 -11.41 -3.55
N ALA A 128 -13.83 -12.43 -2.69
CA ALA A 128 -13.38 -13.78 -2.98
C ALA A 128 -14.14 -14.37 -4.18
N ILE A 129 -15.48 -14.25 -4.22
CA ILE A 129 -16.31 -14.65 -5.37
C ILE A 129 -15.90 -13.90 -6.63
N GLN A 130 -15.69 -12.59 -6.56
CA GLN A 130 -15.32 -11.78 -7.72
C GLN A 130 -13.98 -12.22 -8.33
N PHE A 131 -13.01 -12.60 -7.49
CA PHE A 131 -11.67 -12.94 -7.95
C PHE A 131 -11.52 -14.42 -8.35
N PHE A 132 -12.04 -15.35 -7.55
CA PHE A 132 -11.87 -16.79 -7.77
C PHE A 132 -13.07 -17.47 -8.43
N GLY A 133 -14.26 -16.86 -8.38
CA GLY A 133 -15.50 -17.42 -8.91
C GLY A 133 -16.35 -18.15 -7.87
N GLU A 134 -17.67 -18.13 -8.06
CA GLU A 134 -18.70 -18.60 -7.10
C GLU A 134 -18.59 -20.11 -6.76
N GLN A 135 -17.91 -20.91 -7.58
CA GLN A 135 -17.78 -22.37 -7.40
C GLN A 135 -16.48 -22.80 -6.69
N THR A 136 -15.65 -21.85 -6.26
CA THR A 136 -14.38 -22.15 -5.55
C THR A 136 -14.67 -22.68 -4.15
N ASP A 137 -13.81 -23.57 -3.63
CA ASP A 137 -13.84 -23.98 -2.24
C ASP A 137 -13.44 -22.79 -1.34
N MET A 138 -14.43 -22.17 -0.70
CA MET A 138 -14.23 -21.02 0.17
C MET A 138 -14.76 -21.29 1.57
N TYR A 139 -14.05 -20.80 2.58
CA TYR A 139 -14.52 -20.84 3.96
C TYR A 139 -14.15 -19.55 4.71
N HIS A 140 -14.77 -19.37 5.87
CA HIS A 140 -14.60 -18.15 6.65
C HIS A 140 -14.08 -18.42 8.05
N VAL A 141 -13.39 -17.41 8.58
CA VAL A 141 -12.80 -17.39 9.92
C VAL A 141 -13.17 -16.10 10.65
N PRO A 142 -13.15 -16.08 12.00
CA PRO A 142 -13.69 -14.95 12.75
C PRO A 142 -12.81 -13.70 12.65
N SER A 143 -11.47 -13.83 12.58
CA SER A 143 -10.55 -12.68 12.52
C SER A 143 -9.68 -12.65 11.26
N TRP A 144 -9.10 -11.48 10.94
CA TRP A 144 -8.16 -11.34 9.82
C TRP A 144 -6.85 -12.06 10.08
N GLU A 145 -6.44 -12.15 11.34
CA GLU A 145 -5.25 -12.89 11.76
C GLU A 145 -5.43 -14.39 11.51
N ASP A 146 -6.59 -14.96 11.86
CA ASP A 146 -6.90 -16.36 11.58
C ASP A 146 -6.77 -16.66 10.08
N ALA A 147 -7.23 -15.76 9.20
CA ALA A 147 -7.15 -15.96 7.76
C ALA A 147 -5.69 -16.00 7.26
N MET A 148 -4.81 -15.18 7.84
CA MET A 148 -3.38 -15.22 7.54
C MET A 148 -2.72 -16.51 8.04
N VAL A 149 -3.08 -16.96 9.24
CA VAL A 149 -2.60 -18.21 9.84
C VAL A 149 -3.02 -19.43 9.03
N GLU A 150 -4.28 -19.49 8.57
CA GLU A 150 -4.77 -20.57 7.70
C GLU A 150 -3.94 -20.71 6.42
N VAL A 151 -3.48 -19.61 5.85
CA VAL A 151 -2.60 -19.60 4.66
C VAL A 151 -1.16 -19.97 5.02
N GLU A 152 -0.63 -19.41 6.12
CA GLU A 152 0.74 -19.67 6.59
C GLU A 152 0.94 -21.16 6.95
N GLU A 153 -0.09 -21.80 7.51
CA GLU A 153 -0.09 -23.22 7.86
C GLU A 153 -0.54 -24.14 6.72
N GLY A 154 -0.82 -23.60 5.53
CA GLY A 154 -1.15 -24.35 4.32
C GLY A 154 -2.53 -25.02 4.33
N ARG A 155 -3.45 -24.57 5.20
CA ARG A 155 -4.86 -25.03 5.21
C ARG A 155 -5.71 -24.35 4.14
N ALA A 156 -5.32 -23.14 3.73
CA ALA A 156 -5.82 -22.44 2.56
C ALA A 156 -4.66 -22.09 1.62
N ASP A 157 -4.94 -22.06 0.31
CA ASP A 157 -3.99 -21.59 -0.70
C ASP A 157 -3.92 -20.05 -0.70
N TYR A 158 -5.05 -19.39 -0.46
CA TYR A 158 -5.16 -17.94 -0.49
C TYR A 158 -6.04 -17.36 0.61
N ALA A 159 -5.73 -16.13 1.04
CA ALA A 159 -6.61 -15.33 1.89
C ALA A 159 -7.02 -14.03 1.21
N VAL A 160 -8.27 -13.59 1.41
CA VAL A 160 -8.81 -12.33 0.89
C VAL A 160 -9.04 -11.34 2.03
N LEU A 161 -8.26 -10.26 2.06
CA LEU A 161 -8.31 -9.26 3.13
C LEU A 161 -8.56 -7.85 2.57
N PRO A 162 -9.41 -7.03 3.21
CA PRO A 162 -9.55 -5.63 2.84
C PRO A 162 -8.33 -4.84 3.30
N ILE A 163 -7.79 -3.96 2.47
CA ILE A 163 -6.63 -3.11 2.84
C ILE A 163 -6.98 -1.63 2.89
N GLU A 164 -7.98 -1.21 2.12
CA GLU A 164 -8.36 0.19 1.97
C GLU A 164 -9.82 0.33 1.53
N ASN A 165 -10.50 1.34 2.05
CA ASN A 165 -11.81 1.75 1.57
C ASN A 165 -11.79 3.23 1.18
N SER A 166 -12.39 3.57 0.04
CA SER A 166 -12.37 4.94 -0.49
C SER A 166 -13.09 5.97 0.39
N SER A 167 -13.98 5.54 1.29
CA SER A 167 -14.70 6.42 2.22
C SER A 167 -14.14 6.41 3.65
N ALA A 168 -13.51 5.32 4.07
CA ALA A 168 -13.05 5.11 5.45
C ALA A 168 -11.52 5.11 5.62
N GLY A 169 -10.78 5.09 4.52
CA GLY A 169 -9.33 5.03 4.50
C GLY A 169 -8.76 3.62 4.73
N ALA A 170 -7.55 3.57 5.29
CA ALA A 170 -6.78 2.36 5.52
C ALA A 170 -7.44 1.40 6.53
N VAL A 171 -7.45 0.10 6.23
CA VAL A 171 -7.76 -0.93 7.23
C VAL A 171 -6.51 -1.22 8.06
N SER A 172 -6.28 -0.32 9.01
CA SER A 172 -5.05 -0.22 9.81
C SER A 172 -4.53 -1.54 10.37
N ASN A 173 -5.40 -2.38 10.95
CA ASN A 173 -4.98 -3.63 11.60
C ASN A 173 -4.36 -4.62 10.59
N ASN A 174 -4.82 -4.62 9.34
CA ASN A 174 -4.30 -5.55 8.33
C ASN A 174 -2.88 -5.19 7.90
N TYR A 175 -2.50 -3.90 7.95
CA TYR A 175 -1.11 -3.49 7.74
C TYR A 175 -0.17 -4.04 8.81
N ASP A 176 -0.61 -4.01 10.07
CA ASP A 176 0.21 -4.51 11.17
C ASP A 176 0.33 -6.05 11.12
N LEU A 177 -0.74 -6.75 10.77
CA LEU A 177 -0.74 -8.20 10.57
C LEU A 177 0.18 -8.65 9.43
N LEU A 178 0.24 -7.91 8.31
CA LEU A 178 1.17 -8.21 7.20
C LEU A 178 2.64 -8.20 7.62
N ILE A 179 2.98 -7.49 8.70
CA ILE A 179 4.35 -7.50 9.25
C ILE A 179 4.58 -8.72 10.14
N LYS A 180 3.55 -9.13 10.88
CA LYS A 180 3.61 -10.24 11.85
C LYS A 180 3.69 -11.61 11.18
N HIS A 181 3.02 -11.80 10.05
CA HIS A 181 2.91 -13.09 9.37
C HIS A 181 3.75 -13.16 8.09
N SER A 182 4.12 -14.38 7.68
CA SER A 182 4.91 -14.65 6.47
C SER A 182 4.02 -14.87 5.25
N ASN A 183 3.00 -14.04 5.06
CA ASN A 183 2.19 -14.04 3.85
C ASN A 183 2.65 -12.93 2.88
N TYR A 184 2.37 -13.13 1.60
CA TYR A 184 2.77 -12.23 0.52
C TYR A 184 1.57 -11.85 -0.35
N ILE A 185 1.49 -10.59 -0.75
CA ILE A 185 0.45 -10.10 -1.66
C ILE A 185 0.78 -10.57 -3.08
N VAL A 186 -0.13 -11.35 -3.67
CA VAL A 186 0.03 -11.95 -5.00
C VAL A 186 -0.97 -11.41 -6.02
N ALA A 187 -2.02 -10.72 -5.57
CA ALA A 187 -3.00 -10.04 -6.40
C ALA A 187 -3.78 -9.01 -5.57
N GLU A 188 -4.53 -8.14 -6.26
CA GLU A 188 -5.56 -7.29 -5.64
C GLU A 188 -6.86 -7.35 -6.44
N THR A 189 -7.97 -7.00 -5.78
CA THR A 189 -9.28 -6.83 -6.42
C THR A 189 -10.02 -5.68 -5.75
N GLN A 190 -10.93 -5.05 -6.50
CA GLN A 190 -11.69 -3.90 -6.01
C GLN A 190 -13.18 -4.23 -6.10
N LEU A 191 -13.89 -4.10 -4.98
CA LEU A 191 -15.32 -4.38 -4.90
C LEU A 191 -16.08 -3.11 -4.53
N ALA A 192 -17.06 -2.76 -5.37
CA ALA A 192 -17.95 -1.65 -5.10
C ALA A 192 -18.83 -1.96 -3.88
N VAL A 193 -18.82 -1.05 -2.90
CA VAL A 193 -19.65 -1.14 -1.69
C VAL A 193 -20.99 -0.49 -1.97
N THR A 194 -21.91 -1.30 -2.47
CA THR A 194 -23.30 -0.91 -2.67
C THR A 194 -24.16 -1.52 -1.56
N HIS A 195 -24.83 -0.67 -0.80
CA HIS A 195 -25.76 -1.10 0.24
C HIS A 195 -27.18 -1.11 -0.31
N ALA A 196 -27.90 -2.19 -0.08
CA ALA A 196 -29.32 -2.32 -0.38
C ALA A 196 -30.12 -2.45 0.91
N LEU A 197 -31.37 -2.00 0.88
CA LEU A 197 -32.36 -2.35 1.89
C LEU A 197 -32.95 -3.72 1.52
N LEU A 198 -32.76 -4.70 2.40
CA LEU A 198 -33.17 -6.08 2.21
C LEU A 198 -34.30 -6.43 3.18
N GLY A 199 -35.33 -7.11 2.69
CA GLY A 199 -36.42 -7.64 3.51
C GLY A 199 -36.82 -9.03 3.04
N LEU A 200 -37.79 -9.64 3.73
CA LEU A 200 -38.33 -10.93 3.30
C LEU A 200 -38.94 -10.86 1.88
N PRO A 201 -39.02 -12.00 1.15
CA PRO A 201 -39.56 -12.06 -0.22
C PRO A 201 -40.90 -11.36 -0.42
N ASP A 202 -41.78 -11.45 0.59
CA ASP A 202 -43.13 -10.93 0.58
C ASP A 202 -43.30 -9.62 1.37
N ALA A 203 -42.21 -9.02 1.83
CA ALA A 203 -42.21 -7.70 2.48
C ALA A 203 -42.34 -6.56 1.45
N GLN A 204 -42.95 -5.47 1.90
CA GLN A 204 -43.04 -4.19 1.22
C GLN A 204 -42.42 -3.08 2.09
N LEU A 205 -42.06 -1.95 1.48
CA LEU A 205 -41.49 -0.80 2.21
C LEU A 205 -42.43 -0.27 3.31
N SER A 206 -43.75 -0.41 3.13
CA SER A 206 -44.76 -0.01 4.11
C SER A 206 -44.77 -0.88 5.37
N ASP A 207 -44.26 -2.11 5.29
CA ASP A 207 -44.25 -3.04 6.41
C ASP A 207 -43.11 -2.72 7.38
N ILE A 208 -42.04 -2.07 6.90
CA ILE A 208 -40.79 -1.90 7.65
C ILE A 208 -40.97 -0.94 8.82
N GLU A 209 -40.54 -1.40 10.00
CA GLU A 209 -40.49 -0.63 11.24
C GLU A 209 -39.09 -0.59 11.84
N THR A 210 -38.28 -1.64 11.63
CA THR A 210 -36.93 -1.73 12.20
C THR A 210 -35.90 -2.11 11.13
N VAL A 211 -34.76 -1.43 11.15
CA VAL A 211 -33.65 -1.63 10.21
C VAL A 211 -32.37 -1.99 10.97
N TYR A 212 -31.74 -3.11 10.62
CA TYR A 212 -30.51 -3.60 11.22
C TYR A 212 -29.31 -3.41 10.28
N SER A 213 -28.15 -3.03 10.81
CA SER A 213 -26.87 -3.08 10.08
C SER A 213 -25.66 -2.79 10.97
N HIS A 214 -24.46 -2.84 10.41
CA HIS A 214 -23.25 -2.31 11.04
C HIS A 214 -23.35 -0.78 11.24
N PRO A 215 -22.85 -0.18 12.34
CA PRO A 215 -22.87 1.28 12.55
C PRO A 215 -22.39 2.10 11.36
N GLN A 216 -21.32 1.65 10.68
CA GLN A 216 -20.77 2.34 9.52
C GLN A 216 -21.71 2.29 8.30
N ALA A 217 -22.40 1.17 8.09
CA ALA A 217 -23.36 1.03 6.99
C ALA A 217 -24.62 1.86 7.24
N LEU A 218 -25.11 1.92 8.49
CA LEU A 218 -26.20 2.81 8.89
C LEU A 218 -25.82 4.28 8.64
N MET A 219 -24.62 4.68 9.06
CA MET A 219 -24.10 6.03 8.83
C MET A 219 -24.01 6.36 7.33
N GLN A 220 -23.51 5.42 6.51
CA GLN A 220 -23.42 5.56 5.06
C GLN A 220 -24.80 5.61 4.37
N CYS A 221 -25.85 5.06 4.98
CA CYS A 221 -27.21 5.07 4.43
C CYS A 221 -28.13 6.10 5.11
N SER A 222 -27.59 6.91 6.02
CA SER A 222 -28.36 7.82 6.88
C SER A 222 -29.30 8.75 6.12
N ARG A 223 -28.93 9.27 4.94
CA ARG A 223 -29.82 10.12 4.13
C ARG A 223 -31.12 9.41 3.73
N TYR A 224 -31.03 8.16 3.29
CA TYR A 224 -32.17 7.34 2.91
C TYR A 224 -32.95 6.84 4.14
N LEU A 225 -32.24 6.43 5.19
CA LEU A 225 -32.91 5.95 6.42
C LEU A 225 -33.65 7.09 7.14
N ASN A 226 -33.08 8.30 7.15
CA ASN A 226 -33.70 9.46 7.79
C ASN A 226 -34.87 10.06 6.99
N SER A 227 -35.05 9.73 5.70
CA SER A 227 -36.30 10.04 4.99
C SER A 227 -37.47 9.17 5.48
N HIS A 228 -37.17 8.06 6.16
CA HIS A 228 -38.13 7.14 6.78
C HIS A 228 -38.08 7.28 8.31
N ARG A 229 -38.41 8.47 8.83
CA ARG A 229 -38.22 8.85 10.26
C ARG A 229 -38.87 7.92 11.29
N LYS A 230 -39.81 7.07 10.88
CA LYS A 230 -40.48 6.10 11.76
C LYS A 230 -39.66 4.83 11.98
N TRP A 231 -38.67 4.56 11.12
CA TRP A 231 -37.87 3.34 11.22
C TRP A 231 -36.88 3.42 12.38
N ARG A 232 -36.91 2.40 13.24
CA ARG A 232 -35.92 2.20 14.28
C ARG A 232 -34.65 1.62 13.67
N GLN A 233 -33.51 2.30 13.83
CA GLN A 233 -32.22 1.83 13.34
C GLN A 233 -31.47 1.14 14.49
N ILE A 234 -31.06 -0.11 14.31
CA ILE A 234 -30.37 -0.91 15.32
C ILE A 234 -29.03 -1.39 14.77
N SER A 235 -27.96 -1.09 15.49
CA SER A 235 -26.61 -1.56 15.16
C SER A 235 -26.41 -3.02 15.54
N VAL A 236 -25.82 -3.79 14.63
CA VAL A 236 -25.31 -5.14 14.87
C VAL A 236 -23.84 -5.24 14.44
N GLU A 237 -23.22 -6.39 14.68
CA GLU A 237 -21.77 -6.60 14.49
C GLU A 237 -21.30 -6.43 13.04
N ASN A 238 -22.05 -6.91 12.05
CA ASN A 238 -21.72 -6.69 10.64
C ASN A 238 -22.97 -6.74 9.74
N THR A 239 -22.82 -6.32 8.48
CA THR A 239 -23.91 -6.23 7.50
C THR A 239 -24.51 -7.59 7.12
N ALA A 240 -23.69 -8.64 7.03
CA ALA A 240 -24.15 -9.98 6.69
C ALA A 240 -24.92 -10.64 7.85
N VAL A 241 -24.51 -10.39 9.10
CA VAL A 241 -25.26 -10.77 10.31
C VAL A 241 -26.62 -10.08 10.35
N ALA A 242 -26.69 -8.81 9.91
CA ALA A 242 -27.98 -8.12 9.77
C ALA A 242 -28.90 -8.81 8.76
N ALA A 243 -28.37 -9.19 7.59
CA ALA A 243 -29.14 -9.90 6.57
C ALA A 243 -29.63 -11.27 7.08
N ARG A 244 -28.73 -12.10 7.63
CA ARG A 244 -29.08 -13.41 8.21
C ARG A 244 -30.18 -13.29 9.27
N LYS A 245 -30.09 -12.26 10.12
CA LYS A 245 -31.11 -11.99 11.15
C LYS A 245 -32.51 -11.82 10.56
N ILE A 246 -32.67 -11.16 9.41
CA ILE A 246 -34.00 -10.98 8.79
C ILE A 246 -34.63 -12.32 8.42
N THR A 247 -33.80 -13.22 7.88
CA THR A 247 -34.23 -14.59 7.55
C THR A 247 -34.54 -15.40 8.80
N ASP A 248 -33.68 -15.33 9.83
CA ASP A 248 -33.85 -16.07 11.09
C ASP A 248 -35.09 -15.63 11.87
N ASP A 249 -35.35 -14.31 11.96
CA ASP A 249 -36.49 -13.76 12.70
C ASP A 249 -37.82 -13.97 11.93
N GLY A 250 -37.81 -13.97 10.60
CA GLY A 250 -39.01 -14.21 9.79
C GLY A 250 -40.09 -13.12 9.89
N LEU A 251 -39.71 -11.89 10.27
CA LEU A 251 -40.64 -10.76 10.45
C LEU A 251 -40.59 -9.77 9.29
N LYS A 252 -41.74 -9.53 8.64
CA LYS A 252 -41.86 -8.54 7.54
C LYS A 252 -41.58 -7.09 7.97
N SER A 253 -41.73 -6.79 9.26
CA SER A 253 -41.46 -5.47 9.81
C SER A 253 -39.97 -5.15 10.01
N GLN A 254 -39.10 -6.12 9.71
CA GLN A 254 -37.66 -5.95 9.79
C GLN A 254 -37.04 -5.88 8.41
N ALA A 255 -36.01 -5.05 8.29
CA ALA A 255 -35.13 -4.99 7.13
C ALA A 255 -33.66 -4.92 7.55
N ALA A 256 -32.76 -5.29 6.65
CA ALA A 256 -31.32 -5.13 6.82
C ALA A 256 -30.76 -4.16 5.79
N VAL A 257 -29.75 -3.38 6.19
CA VAL A 257 -28.86 -2.73 5.22
C VAL A 257 -27.65 -3.64 5.04
N ALA A 258 -27.50 -4.22 3.85
CA ALA A 258 -26.38 -5.11 3.53
C ALA A 258 -26.03 -5.09 2.04
N SER A 259 -25.08 -5.94 1.63
CA SER A 259 -24.78 -6.15 0.22
C SER A 259 -25.92 -6.92 -0.47
N GLU A 260 -26.10 -6.71 -1.77
CA GLU A 260 -27.03 -7.54 -2.56
C GLU A 260 -26.57 -9.01 -2.62
N ILE A 261 -25.27 -9.27 -2.45
CA ILE A 261 -24.69 -10.60 -2.32
C ILE A 261 -25.30 -11.32 -1.11
N ALA A 262 -25.37 -10.66 0.05
CA ALA A 262 -26.05 -11.20 1.22
C ALA A 262 -27.54 -11.40 0.95
N GLY A 263 -28.18 -10.48 0.21
CA GLY A 263 -29.58 -10.62 -0.19
C GLY A 263 -29.85 -11.90 -1.00
N LYS A 264 -29.06 -12.15 -2.04
CA LYS A 264 -29.15 -13.37 -2.87
C LYS A 264 -28.91 -14.62 -2.01
N LEU A 265 -27.87 -14.61 -1.17
CA LEU A 265 -27.48 -15.74 -0.33
C LEU A 265 -28.58 -16.14 0.66
N TYR A 266 -29.17 -15.16 1.34
CA TYR A 266 -30.17 -15.41 2.39
C TYR A 266 -31.62 -15.40 1.88
N GLY A 267 -31.81 -15.37 0.55
CA GLY A 267 -33.14 -15.37 -0.08
C GLY A 267 -33.97 -14.12 0.21
N LEU A 268 -33.33 -12.98 0.46
CA LEU A 268 -33.99 -11.72 0.76
C LEU A 268 -34.27 -10.91 -0.51
N LYS A 269 -35.39 -10.18 -0.48
CA LYS A 269 -35.78 -9.25 -1.53
C LYS A 269 -35.10 -7.90 -1.34
N VAL A 270 -34.57 -7.35 -2.43
CA VAL A 270 -34.12 -5.97 -2.49
C VAL A 270 -35.35 -5.06 -2.50
N LEU A 271 -35.62 -4.40 -1.37
CA LEU A 271 -36.70 -3.42 -1.23
C LEU A 271 -36.31 -2.07 -1.80
N ALA A 272 -35.03 -1.70 -1.68
CA ALA A 272 -34.46 -0.53 -2.31
C ALA A 272 -32.96 -0.78 -2.61
N PRO A 273 -32.53 -0.65 -3.88
CA PRO A 273 -31.13 -0.81 -4.25
C PRO A 273 -30.32 0.45 -3.93
N ALA A 274 -29.01 0.29 -3.74
CA ALA A 274 -28.04 1.38 -3.65
C ALA A 274 -28.49 2.55 -2.77
N ILE A 275 -28.76 2.33 -1.49
CA ILE A 275 -29.24 3.36 -0.54
C ILE A 275 -28.11 4.14 0.14
N ASN A 276 -26.85 3.75 -0.04
CA ASN A 276 -25.69 4.51 0.40
C ASN A 276 -25.55 5.84 -0.35
N HIS A 277 -25.10 6.89 0.35
CA HIS A 277 -24.99 8.23 -0.23
C HIS A 277 -23.81 8.38 -1.20
N ASN A 278 -22.63 7.86 -0.84
CA ASN A 278 -21.46 7.87 -1.73
C ASN A 278 -21.55 6.70 -2.71
N LYS A 279 -21.69 6.99 -4.01
CA LYS A 279 -21.79 5.96 -5.07
C LYS A 279 -20.42 5.43 -5.50
N ASP A 280 -19.36 6.17 -5.24
CA ASP A 280 -17.98 5.81 -5.58
C ASP A 280 -17.29 5.11 -4.39
N ASN A 281 -18.08 4.47 -3.51
CA ASN A 281 -17.57 3.72 -2.38
C ASN A 281 -17.02 2.37 -2.85
N VAL A 282 -15.71 2.17 -2.73
CA VAL A 282 -15.01 0.98 -3.18
C VAL A 282 -14.07 0.52 -2.08
N THR A 283 -14.02 -0.79 -1.87
CA THR A 283 -13.02 -1.40 -1.00
C THR A 283 -12.02 -2.17 -1.85
N ARG A 284 -10.74 -1.89 -1.64
CA ARG A 284 -9.61 -2.63 -2.21
C ARG A 284 -9.28 -3.80 -1.30
N PHE A 285 -9.21 -4.97 -1.89
CA PHE A 285 -8.84 -6.23 -1.24
C PHE A 285 -7.53 -6.74 -1.83
N ILE A 286 -6.72 -7.35 -0.97
CA ILE A 286 -5.48 -8.03 -1.33
C ILE A 286 -5.69 -9.54 -1.22
N ILE A 287 -5.04 -10.26 -2.13
CA ILE A 287 -4.97 -11.71 -2.14
C ILE A 287 -3.61 -12.11 -1.60
N LEU A 288 -3.61 -12.91 -0.55
CA LEU A 288 -2.39 -13.35 0.13
C LEU A 288 -2.10 -14.81 -0.17
N ALA A 289 -0.82 -15.15 -0.34
CA ALA A 289 -0.32 -16.52 -0.47
C ALA A 289 0.82 -16.76 0.54
N PRO A 290 1.19 -18.02 0.84
CA PRO A 290 2.28 -18.33 1.77
C PRO A 290 3.67 -18.24 1.10
N ARG A 291 3.72 -18.17 -0.24
CA ARG A 291 4.96 -18.08 -0.99
C ARG A 291 5.13 -16.69 -1.58
N ALA A 292 6.37 -16.20 -1.56
CA ALA A 292 6.79 -14.98 -2.23
C ALA A 292 6.82 -15.22 -3.75
N VAL A 293 5.67 -15.16 -4.40
CA VAL A 293 5.52 -15.34 -5.84
C VAL A 293 4.90 -14.10 -6.48
N TYR A 294 5.12 -13.89 -7.78
CA TYR A 294 4.44 -12.86 -8.56
C TYR A 294 4.19 -13.30 -9.99
N CYS A 295 3.11 -12.81 -10.58
CA CYS A 295 2.79 -13.12 -11.97
C CYS A 295 3.68 -12.35 -12.95
N GLU A 296 3.97 -12.97 -14.09
CA GLU A 296 4.51 -12.25 -15.23
C GLU A 296 3.59 -11.08 -15.59
N GLY A 297 4.16 -9.88 -15.71
CA GLY A 297 3.40 -8.64 -15.94
C GLY A 297 2.88 -7.95 -14.68
N ALA A 298 3.22 -8.43 -13.48
CA ALA A 298 2.99 -7.71 -12.23
C ALA A 298 3.56 -6.28 -12.32
N GLY A 299 2.70 -5.31 -12.07
CA GLY A 299 2.97 -3.88 -12.30
C GLY A 299 2.94 -3.05 -11.04
N LYS A 300 2.72 -3.67 -9.88
CA LYS A 300 2.70 -3.03 -8.57
C LYS A 300 3.60 -3.76 -7.59
N ILE A 301 4.25 -3.01 -6.73
CA ILE A 301 4.99 -3.54 -5.58
C ILE A 301 4.53 -2.83 -4.32
N SER A 302 4.16 -3.61 -3.31
CA SER A 302 3.93 -3.11 -1.96
C SER A 302 5.15 -3.43 -1.10
N LEU A 303 5.67 -2.42 -0.41
CA LEU A 303 6.75 -2.59 0.55
C LEU A 303 6.45 -1.82 1.84
N CYS A 304 7.12 -2.21 2.91
CA CYS A 304 7.20 -1.41 4.12
C CYS A 304 8.65 -1.15 4.51
N PHE A 305 8.91 0.01 5.11
CA PHE A 305 10.21 0.33 5.68
C PHE A 305 10.09 1.18 6.94
N GLU A 306 11.11 1.11 7.78
CA GLU A 306 11.28 1.95 8.96
C GLU A 306 12.41 2.93 8.70
N ALA A 307 12.11 4.23 8.74
CA ALA A 307 13.11 5.28 8.59
C ALA A 307 13.61 5.74 9.96
N PRO A 308 14.89 6.13 10.11
CA PRO A 308 15.37 6.75 11.33
C PRO A 308 14.53 7.99 11.71
N HIS A 309 14.24 8.18 12.99
CA HIS A 309 13.48 9.35 13.46
C HIS A 309 14.35 10.61 13.54
N LYS A 310 14.72 11.14 12.36
CA LYS A 310 15.57 12.34 12.18
C LYS A 310 15.08 13.17 11.01
N SER A 311 15.36 14.48 11.04
CA SER A 311 15.01 15.40 9.94
C SER A 311 15.50 14.88 8.59
N GLY A 312 14.64 14.95 7.57
CA GLY A 312 14.94 14.54 6.20
C GLY A 312 14.92 13.02 5.94
N SER A 313 14.74 12.16 6.95
CA SER A 313 14.85 10.70 6.76
C SER A 313 13.81 10.16 5.77
N LEU A 314 12.53 10.49 5.95
CA LEU A 314 11.49 10.07 4.99
C LEU A 314 11.76 10.67 3.61
N TYR A 315 12.10 11.96 3.52
CA TYR A 315 12.41 12.62 2.24
C TYR A 315 13.53 11.89 1.49
N ASN A 316 14.61 11.49 2.17
CA ASN A 316 15.70 10.73 1.57
C ASN A 316 15.25 9.33 1.12
N MET A 317 14.42 8.63 1.92
CA MET A 317 13.82 7.35 1.50
C MET A 317 13.01 7.52 0.21
N LEU A 318 12.11 8.51 0.15
CA LEU A 318 11.29 8.76 -1.04
C LEU A 318 12.11 9.25 -2.23
N GLY A 319 13.26 9.90 -1.98
CA GLY A 319 14.25 10.26 -2.99
C GLY A 319 14.70 9.06 -3.82
N ASN A 320 14.80 7.86 -3.23
CA ASN A 320 15.14 6.65 -3.97
C ASN A 320 14.11 6.32 -5.07
N PHE A 321 12.82 6.63 -4.88
CA PHE A 321 11.82 6.47 -5.93
C PHE A 321 11.90 7.60 -6.96
N ILE A 322 11.93 8.86 -6.50
CA ILE A 322 11.99 10.06 -7.36
C ILE A 322 13.15 9.96 -8.34
N TYR A 323 14.35 9.69 -7.83
CA TYR A 323 15.53 9.67 -8.68
C TYR A 323 15.55 8.46 -9.60
N ASN A 324 14.87 7.36 -9.29
CA ASN A 324 14.72 6.22 -10.19
C ASN A 324 13.53 6.32 -11.14
N GLN A 325 12.75 7.41 -11.11
CA GLN A 325 11.51 7.57 -11.89
C GLN A 325 10.48 6.47 -11.60
N VAL A 326 10.46 5.98 -10.35
CA VAL A 326 9.48 5.02 -9.87
C VAL A 326 8.30 5.80 -9.31
N ASN A 327 7.12 5.63 -9.91
CA ASN A 327 5.91 6.30 -9.48
C ASN A 327 5.36 5.67 -8.19
N MET A 328 4.86 6.51 -7.29
CA MET A 328 4.28 6.08 -6.03
C MET A 328 2.76 6.18 -6.10
N LEU A 329 2.10 5.07 -5.86
CA LEU A 329 0.64 4.98 -5.87
C LEU A 329 0.03 5.35 -4.52
N ARG A 330 0.75 5.00 -3.44
CA ARG A 330 0.26 5.18 -2.07
C ARG A 330 1.41 5.29 -1.08
N ILE A 331 1.22 6.10 -0.04
CA ILE A 331 2.00 6.06 1.19
C ILE A 331 1.08 6.12 2.42
N GLU A 332 1.36 5.29 3.42
CA GLU A 332 0.67 5.26 4.72
C GLU A 332 1.71 5.15 5.84
N SER A 333 1.52 5.86 6.94
CA SER A 333 2.38 5.71 8.13
C SER A 333 1.65 4.99 9.26
N ARG A 334 2.37 4.13 9.98
CA ARG A 334 1.89 3.39 11.15
C ARG A 334 2.86 3.58 12.32
N PRO A 335 2.38 3.93 13.52
CA PRO A 335 3.25 4.00 14.69
C PRO A 335 3.81 2.62 15.01
N ILE A 336 5.08 2.56 15.42
CA ILE A 336 5.73 1.30 15.81
C ILE A 336 5.43 1.03 17.28
N GLU A 337 4.86 -0.14 17.57
CA GLU A 337 4.58 -0.56 18.94
C GLU A 337 5.88 -0.61 19.78
N GLY A 338 5.85 -0.04 20.98
CA GLY A 338 7.00 0.04 21.87
C GLY A 338 8.06 1.10 21.52
N ARG A 339 7.91 1.84 20.41
CA ARG A 339 8.84 2.93 20.02
C ARG A 339 8.09 4.25 19.83
N SER A 340 8.10 5.09 20.87
CA SER A 340 7.37 6.35 20.86
C SER A 340 7.81 7.26 19.72
N TRP A 341 6.84 7.72 18.91
CA TRP A 341 7.02 8.66 17.80
C TRP A 341 7.85 8.12 16.63
N GLU A 342 8.16 6.83 16.61
CA GLU A 342 8.74 6.17 15.45
C GLU A 342 7.64 5.54 14.58
N TYR A 343 7.86 5.55 13.27
CA TYR A 343 6.85 5.15 12.29
C TYR A 343 7.43 4.16 11.27
N ARG A 344 6.59 3.20 10.92
CA ARG A 344 6.75 2.35 9.74
C ARG A 344 5.94 2.96 8.61
N PHE A 345 6.50 2.97 7.41
CA PHE A 345 5.84 3.46 6.20
C PHE A 345 5.50 2.28 5.30
N PHE A 346 4.27 2.25 4.80
CA PHE A 346 3.80 1.32 3.79
C PHE A 346 3.64 2.07 2.48
N VAL A 347 4.23 1.55 1.42
CA VAL A 347 4.30 2.22 0.13
C VAL A 347 3.92 1.25 -0.98
N ASP A 348 3.00 1.69 -1.85
CA ASP A 348 2.72 1.03 -3.12
C ASP A 348 3.42 1.82 -4.23
N VAL A 349 4.16 1.14 -5.10
CA VAL A 349 4.82 1.73 -6.27
C VAL A 349 4.46 1.00 -7.56
N GLU A 350 4.54 1.71 -8.67
CA GLU A 350 4.43 1.12 -10.01
C GLU A 350 5.76 0.49 -10.42
N GLY A 351 5.67 -0.66 -11.09
CA GLY A 351 6.80 -1.38 -11.68
C GLY A 351 6.88 -2.84 -11.23
N SER A 352 7.84 -3.54 -11.81
CA SER A 352 8.12 -4.95 -11.58
C SER A 352 9.48 -5.16 -10.91
N LEU A 353 9.65 -6.28 -10.21
CA LEU A 353 10.96 -6.67 -9.68
C LEU A 353 12.01 -6.93 -10.78
N ARG A 354 11.59 -7.10 -12.04
CA ARG A 354 12.48 -7.15 -13.22
C ARG A 354 13.07 -5.79 -13.59
N ASP A 355 12.42 -4.69 -13.20
CA ASP A 355 12.83 -3.36 -13.64
C ASP A 355 14.08 -2.90 -12.92
N GLY A 356 15.15 -2.62 -13.66
CA GLY A 356 16.41 -2.14 -13.08
C GLY A 356 16.24 -0.87 -12.25
N ALA A 357 15.34 0.04 -12.64
CA ALA A 357 15.02 1.25 -11.90
C ALA A 357 14.39 0.94 -10.52
N VAL A 358 13.46 -0.02 -10.48
CA VAL A 358 12.82 -0.49 -9.24
C VAL A 358 13.84 -1.18 -8.35
N GLN A 359 14.63 -2.12 -8.89
CA GLN A 359 15.68 -2.80 -8.13
C GLN A 359 16.66 -1.80 -7.51
N ASN A 360 17.04 -0.76 -8.25
CA ASN A 360 17.92 0.29 -7.75
C ASN A 360 17.27 1.11 -6.63
N ALA A 361 15.97 1.45 -6.76
CA ALA A 361 15.24 2.13 -5.70
C ALA A 361 15.16 1.28 -4.43
N LEU A 362 14.80 0.00 -4.56
CA LEU A 362 14.70 -0.96 -3.45
C LEU A 362 16.05 -1.15 -2.75
N LYS A 363 17.16 -1.27 -3.51
CA LYS A 363 18.54 -1.31 -2.96
C LYS A 363 18.87 -0.06 -2.14
N GLY A 364 18.52 1.11 -2.65
CA GLY A 364 18.74 2.38 -1.95
C GLY A 364 17.99 2.45 -0.63
N ILE A 365 16.71 2.07 -0.62
CA ILE A 365 15.89 2.04 0.59
C ILE A 365 16.43 1.01 1.59
N ALA A 366 16.72 -0.22 1.15
CA ALA A 366 17.23 -1.28 2.02
C ALA A 366 18.56 -0.90 2.69
N ALA A 367 19.40 -0.10 2.01
CA ALA A 367 20.68 0.35 2.55
C ALA A 367 20.55 1.46 3.60
N GLU A 368 19.51 2.29 3.51
CA GLU A 368 19.33 3.46 4.39
C GLU A 368 18.28 3.23 5.50
N ALA A 369 17.33 2.33 5.28
CA ALA A 369 16.26 2.02 6.23
C ALA A 369 16.77 1.20 7.41
N ALA A 370 16.15 1.38 8.58
CA ALA A 370 16.42 0.54 9.75
C ALA A 370 15.87 -0.89 9.56
N SER A 371 14.80 -1.01 8.79
CA SER A 371 14.18 -2.26 8.37
C SER A 371 13.42 -2.03 7.08
N MET A 372 13.40 -3.02 6.19
CA MET A 372 12.62 -3.01 4.96
C MET A 372 12.12 -4.43 4.67
N ARG A 373 10.87 -4.54 4.20
CA ARG A 373 10.27 -5.77 3.72
C ARG A 373 9.42 -5.50 2.49
N ILE A 374 9.57 -6.31 1.45
CA ILE A 374 8.63 -6.35 0.33
C ILE A 374 7.44 -7.21 0.78
N LEU A 375 6.24 -6.65 0.72
CA LEU A 375 5.00 -7.31 1.12
C LEU A 375 4.39 -8.09 -0.04
N GLY A 376 4.67 -7.70 -1.27
CA GLY A 376 4.25 -8.43 -2.46
C GLY A 376 4.48 -7.65 -3.74
N THR A 377 4.34 -8.34 -4.85
CA THR A 377 4.40 -7.78 -6.21
C THR A 377 3.35 -8.47 -7.06
N TYR A 378 2.50 -7.67 -7.70
CA TYR A 378 1.23 -8.13 -8.26
C TYR A 378 0.65 -7.19 -9.31
#